data_AF-A0A6F8YC44-F1
#
_entry.id   AF-A0A6F8YC44-F1
#
_cell.length_a   1.000
_cell.length_b   1.000
_cell.length_c   1.000
_cell.angle_alpha   90.00
_cell.angle_beta   90.00
_cell.angle_gamma   90.00
#
_symmetry.space_group_name_H-M   'P 1'
#
loop_
_entity.id
_entity.type
_entity.pdbx_description
1 polymer ?
#
loop_
_entity_poly.entity_id
_entity_poly.type
_entity_poly.pdbx_seq_one_letter_code
_entity_poly.pdbx_strand_id
1 'polypeptide(L)' 'MIDQGRDRWTVRQILDDPAGHHDWAVTAEIDLAESDELGAAAVHITSVGDA' A
#
# COMPACT_ATOMS: atom_id res chain seq x y z
N MET A 1 -6.58 1.90 -4.79
CA MET A 1 -6.25 1.28 -6.11
C MET A 1 -5.28 0.13 -5.85
N ILE A 2 -5.44 -0.99 -6.55
CA ILE A 2 -4.57 -2.17 -6.43
C ILE A 2 -4.22 -2.62 -7.84
N ASP A 3 -2.93 -2.69 -8.14
CA ASP A 3 -2.37 -3.28 -9.36
C ASP A 3 -1.66 -4.58 -9.01
N GLN A 4 -2.01 -5.67 -9.69
CA GLN A 4 -1.58 -7.02 -9.35
C GLN A 4 -0.54 -7.53 -10.36
N GLY A 5 0.68 -7.72 -9.87
CA GLY A 5 1.72 -8.47 -10.55
C GLY A 5 1.85 -9.90 -10.02
N ARG A 6 2.69 -10.69 -10.69
CA ARG A 6 2.97 -12.09 -10.33
C ARG A 6 3.71 -12.21 -9.00
N ASP A 7 4.71 -11.36 -8.79
CA ASP A 7 5.60 -11.45 -7.62
C ASP A 7 5.33 -10.33 -6.61
N ARG A 8 4.67 -9.25 -7.08
CA ARG A 8 4.44 -8.03 -6.30
C ARG A 8 3.15 -7.35 -6.71
N TRP A 9 2.44 -6.78 -5.74
CA TRP A 9 1.31 -5.90 -5.99
C TRP A 9 1.65 -4.46 -5.62
N THR A 10 1.15 -3.49 -6.37
CA THR A 10 1.24 -2.08 -6.03
C THR A 10 -0.10 -1.62 -5.49
N VAL A 11 -0.10 -1.02 -4.30
CA VAL A 11 -1.30 -0.54 -3.65
C VAL A 11 -1.19 0.95 -3.36
N ARG A 12 -2.32 1.63 -3.48
CA ARG A 12 -2.47 3.01 -3.08
C ARG A 12 -3.72 3.18 -2.23
N GLN A 13 -3.53 3.74 -1.03
CA GLN A 13 -4.59 4.02 -0.07
C GLN A 13 -4.57 5.50 0.29
N ILE A 14 -5.76 6.12 0.30
CA ILE A 14 -5.96 7.45 0.85
C ILE A 14 -6.12 7.33 2.37
N LEU A 15 -5.56 8.28 3.10
CA LEU A 15 -5.70 8.41 4.54
C LEU A 15 -7.00 9.14 4.85
N ASP A 16 -7.81 8.53 5.70
CA ASP A 16 -9.03 9.15 6.23
C ASP A 16 -8.65 9.98 7.45
N ASP A 17 -8.51 11.29 7.26
CA ASP A 17 -8.18 12.21 8.34
C ASP A 17 -9.45 12.70 9.06
N PRO A 18 -9.37 13.07 10.35
CA PRO A 18 -10.55 13.52 11.11
C PRO A 18 -11.23 14.79 10.58
N ALA A 19 -10.54 15.60 9.79
CA ALA A 19 -11.12 16.78 9.15
C ALA A 19 -11.82 16.45 7.81
N GLY A 20 -11.67 15.21 7.32
CA GLY A 20 -12.33 14.70 6.12
C GLY A 20 -11.78 15.28 4.82
N HIS A 21 -10.50 15.65 4.79
CA HIS A 21 -9.85 16.24 3.62
C HIS A 21 -9.42 15.18 2.60
N HIS A 22 -9.03 13.98 3.05
CA HIS A 22 -8.65 12.85 2.19
C HIS A 22 -7.56 13.22 1.18
N ASP A 23 -6.70 14.17 1.56
CA ASP A 23 -5.69 14.80 0.71
C ASP A 23 -4.35 14.08 0.76
N TRP A 24 -4.18 13.10 1.66
CA TRP A 24 -2.94 12.35 1.81
C TRP A 24 -3.12 10.89 1.41
N ALA A 25 -2.05 10.30 0.88
CA ALA A 25 -2.03 8.90 0.48
C ALA A 25 -0.70 8.22 0.80
N VAL A 26 -0.81 6.91 0.96
CA VAL A 26 0.31 5.98 1.02
C VAL A 26 0.32 5.17 -0.26
N THR A 27 1.47 5.14 -0.92
CA THR A 27 1.77 4.16 -1.97
C THR A 27 2.72 3.14 -1.39
N ALA A 28 2.39 1.88 -1.60
CA ALA A 28 3.17 0.78 -1.10
C ALA A 28 3.17 -0.36 -2.10
N GLU A 29 4.06 -1.29 -1.89
CA GLU A 29 4.13 -2.49 -2.68
C GLU A 29 4.16 -3.69 -1.74
N ILE A 30 3.45 -4.76 -2.12
CA ILE A 30 3.30 -5.98 -1.35
C ILE A 30 4.16 -7.06 -2.00
N ASP A 31 5.17 -7.54 -1.28
CA ASP A 31 6.01 -8.67 -1.73
C ASP A 31 5.29 -9.98 -1.43
N LEU A 32 4.98 -10.78 -2.46
CA LEU A 32 4.17 -11.99 -2.27
C LEU A 32 4.98 -13.15 -1.69
N ALA A 33 6.27 -13.27 -2.00
CA ALA A 33 7.10 -14.34 -1.44
C ALA A 33 7.34 -14.11 0.06
N GLU A 34 7.64 -12.88 0.46
CA GLU A 34 7.78 -12.53 1.88
C GLU A 34 6.43 -12.65 2.62
N SER A 35 5.33 -12.31 1.95
CA SER A 35 3.99 -12.48 2.53
C SER A 35 3.67 -13.95 2.83
N ASP A 36 4.05 -14.86 1.93
CA ASP A 36 3.88 -16.31 2.13
C ASP A 36 4.70 -16.81 3.34
N GLU A 37 5.92 -16.31 3.53
CA GLU A 37 6.77 -16.65 4.67
C GLU A 37 6.23 -16.08 6.00
N LEU A 38 5.70 -14.85 5.99
CA LEU A 38 5.15 -14.19 7.19
C LEU A 38 3.75 -14.70 7.56
N GLY A 39 3.00 -15.25 6.61
CA GLY A 39 1.58 -15.55 6.76
C GLY A 39 0.70 -14.29 6.87
N ALA A 40 1.22 -13.15 6.46
CA ALA A 40 0.57 -11.84 6.46
C ALA A 40 1.16 -10.97 5.36
N ALA A 41 0.48 -9.90 4.96
CA ALA A 41 0.98 -9.01 3.92
C ALA A 41 2.30 -8.33 4.34
N ALA A 42 3.36 -8.57 3.58
CA ALA A 42 4.63 -7.86 3.67
C ALA A 42 4.53 -6.53 2.90
N VAL A 43 4.24 -5.44 3.61
CA VAL A 43 3.99 -4.13 3.01
C VAL A 43 5.24 -3.26 3.09
N HIS A 44 5.73 -2.85 1.91
CA HIS A 44 6.86 -1.91 1.77
C HIS A 44 6.35 -0.56 1.30
N ILE A 45 6.40 0.46 2.17
CA ILE A 45 5.99 1.82 1.82
C ILE A 45 7.02 2.44 0.88
N THR A 46 6.57 2.91 -0.28
CA THR A 46 7.42 3.57 -1.28
C THR A 46 7.22 5.08 -1.35
N SER A 47 6.05 5.57 -0.96
CA SER A 47 5.77 7.01 -0.89
C SER A 47 4.67 7.31 0.12
N VAL A 48 4.79 8.48 0.75
CA VAL A 48 3.76 9.11 1.57
C VAL A 48 3.71 10.58 1.18
N GLY A 49 2.52 11.09 0.88
CA GLY A 49 2.35 12.49 0.50
C GLY A 49 0.98 12.73 -0.12
N ASP A 50 0.90 13.79 -0.91
CA ASP A 50 -0.34 14.24 -1.54
C ASP A 50 -1.02 13.13 -2.35
N ALA A 51 -2.35 13.12 -2.29
CA ALA A 51 -3.21 12.14 -2.95
C ALA A 51 -3.47 12.45 -4.45
#